data_AF-A0A7V8VDD1-F1
#
_entry.id   AF-A0A7V8VDD1-F1
#
_cell.length_a   1.000
_cell.length_b   1.000
_cell.length_c   1.000
_cell.angle_alpha   90.00
_cell.angle_beta   90.00
_cell.angle_gamma   90.00
#
_symmetry.space_group_name_H-M   'P 1'
#
loop_
_entity.id
_entity.type
_entity.pdbx_description
1 polymer ?
#
loop_
_entity_poly.entity_id
_entity_poly.type
_entity_poly.pdbx_seq_one_letter_code
_entity_poly.pdbx_strand_id
1 'polypeptide(L)'
;MGKRWLVVLGILAGWVLPLGAAAPESPSISRIAFGSCSDQDKPVPIFETIAAARPELMLFLGDTMYADLDRKVEVTPQVIRDKYAQLARVPAFQKLKAACPRMLGTWDDHDYGINDAGADWKHKAEAQQALLDFYGVPAADPRRQRQGVYHAQVFGPPGQRLQVILLDTRYHRSPLKKGVFDPRLRLVPYLPNTDPDATMLGSEQWRWLEEQLKQPAELRLLVSSIQVLADEHPFEKWANFPRERERLYELLRRTGAEGVLILSGDRHHGEISLDTQVLHYPLYDITASGFNQASKSWRAPERNSKRVAAVPYGDHFGWIAVDWKQPDPQILVQLRDVEGDALAGVKLRLSLLRRKGSGTSSPSLPAGVLSPEQASRRIGERVTVQFVVRSVGGKTNLYLNSTTDFRALDNFAVVLTPSAQMGPWSKASAETFLNKTIRATGTVRLNRNSPQLEVTEARDLQLLEPAKQ
;
A
#
# COMPACT_ATOMS: atom_id res chain seq x y z
N MET A 1 47.69 63.50 44.68
CA MET A 1 46.38 62.80 44.79
C MET A 1 46.18 61.95 43.55
N GLY A 2 46.02 60.64 43.72
CA GLY A 2 46.29 59.61 42.72
C GLY A 2 45.20 59.38 41.67
N LYS A 3 45.62 58.97 40.47
CA LYS A 3 44.78 58.52 39.35
C LYS A 3 44.30 57.08 39.60
N ARG A 4 42.99 56.86 39.60
CA ARG A 4 42.34 55.54 39.65
C ARG A 4 42.05 55.06 38.22
N TRP A 5 42.46 53.83 37.93
CA TRP A 5 42.05 53.07 36.74
C TRP A 5 40.84 52.21 37.10
N LEU A 6 39.78 52.29 36.30
CA LEU A 6 38.59 51.44 36.38
C LEU A 6 38.82 50.18 35.52
N VAL A 7 38.73 49.00 36.16
CA VAL A 7 38.67 47.71 35.48
C VAL A 7 37.20 47.36 35.27
N VAL A 8 36.80 47.11 34.03
CA VAL A 8 35.47 46.61 33.66
C VAL A 8 35.53 45.08 33.62
N LEU A 9 34.77 44.42 34.49
CA LEU A 9 34.54 42.97 34.49
C LEU A 9 33.32 42.66 33.61
N GLY A 10 33.54 41.95 32.51
CA GLY A 10 32.47 41.43 31.66
C GLY A 10 31.86 40.16 32.24
N ILE A 11 30.54 40.12 32.41
CA ILE A 11 29.78 38.92 32.75
C ILE A 11 29.24 38.32 31.44
N LEU A 12 29.74 37.14 31.07
CA LEU A 12 29.17 36.30 30.02
C LEU A 12 28.03 35.46 30.60
N ALA A 13 26.79 35.84 30.29
CA ALA A 13 25.61 35.03 30.59
C ALA A 13 25.41 33.97 29.47
N GLY A 14 25.66 32.71 29.78
CA GLY A 14 25.39 31.59 28.87
C GLY A 14 23.89 31.33 28.73
N TRP A 15 23.39 31.37 27.49
CA TRP A 15 22.04 30.96 27.15
C TRP A 15 22.00 29.45 26.99
N VAL A 16 21.40 28.75 27.95
CA VAL A 16 21.05 27.33 27.80
C VAL A 16 19.72 27.27 27.05
N LEU A 17 19.76 26.92 25.76
CA LEU A 17 18.57 26.61 24.99
C LEU A 17 17.99 25.27 25.52
N PRO A 18 16.69 25.21 25.86
CA PRO A 18 16.09 23.94 26.26
C PRO A 18 16.05 23.03 25.03
N LEU A 19 16.59 21.81 25.17
CA LEU A 19 16.38 20.73 24.22
C LEU A 19 14.86 20.53 24.07
N GLY A 20 14.35 20.73 22.86
CA GLY A 20 12.93 20.60 22.56
C GLY A 20 12.40 19.24 22.98
N ALA A 21 11.33 19.23 23.77
CA ALA A 21 10.57 18.02 24.04
C ALA A 21 10.10 17.42 22.71
N ALA A 22 10.36 16.13 22.49
CA ALA A 22 9.84 15.41 21.34
C ALA A 22 8.31 15.57 21.29
N ALA A 23 7.77 15.93 20.13
CA ALA A 23 6.33 16.01 19.93
C ALA A 23 5.69 14.66 20.34
N PRO A 24 4.56 14.66 21.05
CA PRO A 24 3.91 13.41 21.45
C PRO A 24 3.63 12.54 20.23
N GLU A 25 4.12 11.31 20.24
CA GLU A 25 3.94 10.36 19.15
C GLU A 25 2.45 10.11 18.92
N SER A 26 2.01 10.16 17.66
CA SER A 26 0.61 9.89 17.31
C SER A 26 0.27 8.43 17.63
N PRO A 27 -0.89 8.15 18.26
CA PRO A 27 -1.25 6.78 18.63
C PRO A 27 -1.41 5.89 17.39
N SER A 28 -1.05 4.62 17.53
CA SER A 28 -1.29 3.60 16.51
C SER A 28 -2.78 3.43 16.24
N ILE A 29 -3.14 3.25 14.97
CA ILE A 29 -4.52 2.97 14.56
C ILE A 29 -4.64 1.47 14.33
N SER A 30 -5.59 0.84 15.02
CA SER A 30 -5.85 -0.60 14.99
C SER A 30 -7.20 -0.97 14.40
N ARG A 31 -8.19 -0.07 14.39
CA ARG A 31 -9.53 -0.32 13.86
C ARG A 31 -9.87 0.69 12.78
N ILE A 32 -9.95 0.23 11.53
CA ILE A 32 -10.26 1.06 10.36
C ILE A 32 -11.56 0.56 9.74
N ALA A 33 -12.53 1.45 9.58
CA ALA A 33 -13.69 1.22 8.74
C ALA A 33 -13.51 1.94 7.41
N PHE A 34 -14.04 1.38 6.32
CA PHE A 34 -13.94 1.99 5.00
C PHE A 34 -15.12 1.63 4.08
N GLY A 35 -15.35 2.44 3.06
CA GLY A 35 -16.27 2.10 1.96
C GLY A 35 -16.68 3.29 1.10
N SER A 36 -17.58 3.04 0.14
CA SER A 36 -18.13 4.04 -0.78
C SER A 36 -19.64 3.84 -1.03
N CYS A 37 -20.21 4.73 -1.84
CA CYS A 37 -21.55 4.61 -2.44
C CYS A 37 -22.68 4.73 -1.41
N SER A 38 -22.82 5.94 -0.89
CA SER A 38 -23.87 6.38 0.04
C SER A 38 -24.78 7.42 -0.61
N ASP A 39 -25.99 7.01 -0.97
CA ASP A 39 -27.06 7.91 -1.40
C ASP A 39 -27.75 8.54 -0.21
N GLN A 40 -27.45 9.83 0.00
CA GLN A 40 -27.97 10.68 1.06
C GLN A 40 -29.49 10.89 1.01
N ASP A 41 -30.15 10.57 -0.10
CA ASP A 41 -31.61 10.69 -0.25
C ASP A 41 -32.34 9.44 0.32
N LYS A 42 -31.60 8.41 0.72
CA LYS A 42 -32.12 7.17 1.30
C LYS A 42 -31.56 6.91 2.70
N PRO A 43 -32.21 6.04 3.50
CA PRO A 43 -31.62 5.57 4.75
C PRO A 43 -30.24 4.93 4.53
N VAL A 44 -29.31 5.21 5.45
CA VAL A 44 -27.95 4.64 5.47
C VAL A 44 -27.67 3.97 6.83
N PRO A 45 -28.45 2.94 7.22
CA PRO A 45 -28.39 2.37 8.57
C PRO A 45 -27.02 1.79 8.94
N ILE A 46 -26.24 1.38 7.94
CA ILE A 46 -24.89 0.83 8.11
C ILE A 46 -23.94 1.81 8.84
N PHE A 47 -24.16 3.13 8.74
CA PHE A 47 -23.37 4.10 9.47
C PHE A 47 -23.54 3.97 10.99
N GLU A 48 -24.72 3.55 11.48
CA GLU A 48 -24.92 3.28 12.91
C GLU A 48 -24.15 2.03 13.36
N THR A 49 -24.14 0.99 12.52
CA THR A 49 -23.37 -0.24 12.75
C THR A 49 -21.87 0.03 12.79
N ILE A 50 -21.36 0.84 11.85
CA ILE A 50 -19.96 1.28 11.86
C ILE A 50 -19.68 2.10 13.13
N ALA A 51 -20.56 3.02 13.51
CA ALA A 51 -20.41 3.81 14.74
C ALA A 51 -20.32 2.91 15.99
N ALA A 52 -21.19 1.90 16.09
CA ALA A 52 -21.20 0.93 17.19
C ALA A 52 -19.92 0.08 17.25
N ALA A 53 -19.28 -0.19 16.10
CA ALA A 53 -18.00 -0.88 16.02
C ALA A 53 -16.81 -0.04 16.53
N ARG A 54 -17.00 1.27 16.77
CA ARG A 54 -15.99 2.21 17.29
C ARG A 54 -14.65 2.19 16.53
N PRO A 55 -14.64 2.48 15.22
CA PRO A 55 -13.41 2.64 14.46
C PRO A 55 -12.59 3.82 14.98
N GLU A 56 -11.27 3.71 14.84
CA GLU A 56 -10.31 4.78 15.14
C GLU A 56 -10.04 5.65 13.91
N LEU A 57 -10.39 5.14 12.73
CA LEU A 57 -10.29 5.80 11.44
C LEU A 57 -11.43 5.33 10.53
N MET A 58 -12.10 6.28 9.88
CA MET A 58 -13.09 6.01 8.83
C MET A 58 -12.57 6.55 7.49
N LEU A 59 -12.58 5.69 6.46
CA LEU A 59 -12.14 6.04 5.10
C LEU A 59 -13.32 6.02 4.13
N PHE A 60 -13.63 7.15 3.52
CA PHE A 60 -14.57 7.24 2.41
C PHE A 60 -13.81 7.13 1.09
N LEU A 61 -14.11 6.11 0.30
CA LEU A 61 -13.36 5.80 -0.92
C LEU A 61 -13.88 6.55 -2.15
N GLY A 62 -15.00 7.28 -2.02
CA GLY A 62 -15.70 7.94 -3.11
C GLY A 62 -17.21 7.72 -3.00
N ASP A 63 -18.00 8.38 -3.84
CA ASP A 63 -19.48 8.39 -3.78
C ASP A 63 -19.99 8.53 -2.34
N THR A 64 -19.38 9.45 -1.61
CA THR A 64 -19.77 9.77 -0.23
C THR A 64 -21.19 10.33 -0.21
N MET A 65 -21.54 11.04 -1.28
CA MET A 65 -22.87 11.50 -1.66
C MET A 65 -23.01 11.41 -3.19
N TYR A 66 -24.24 11.49 -3.69
CA TYR A 66 -24.53 11.53 -5.12
C TYR A 66 -25.14 12.85 -5.55
N ALA A 67 -24.49 13.56 -6.47
CA ALA A 67 -24.98 14.83 -7.01
C ALA A 67 -25.96 14.67 -8.19
N ASP A 68 -25.92 13.56 -8.93
CA ASP A 68 -26.55 13.42 -10.27
C ASP A 68 -27.61 12.30 -10.37
N LEU A 69 -28.03 11.68 -9.26
CA LEU A 69 -29.05 10.63 -9.28
C LEU A 69 -30.42 11.17 -9.77
N ASP A 70 -30.75 12.41 -9.42
CA ASP A 70 -31.92 13.09 -9.99
C ASP A 70 -31.59 13.65 -11.37
N ARG A 71 -31.91 12.86 -12.41
CA ARG A 71 -31.68 13.23 -13.81
C ARG A 71 -32.47 14.46 -14.28
N LYS A 72 -33.37 15.02 -13.46
CA LYS A 72 -34.10 16.27 -13.75
C LYS A 72 -33.37 17.51 -13.27
N VAL A 73 -32.33 17.36 -12.45
CA VAL A 73 -31.55 18.46 -11.87
C VAL A 73 -30.21 18.55 -12.57
N GLU A 74 -29.86 19.73 -13.11
CA GLU A 74 -28.51 19.98 -13.59
C GLU A 74 -27.54 20.01 -12.40
N VAL A 75 -26.46 19.24 -12.48
CA VAL A 75 -25.43 19.28 -11.46
C VAL A 75 -24.60 20.55 -11.59
N THR A 76 -24.82 21.45 -10.64
CA THR A 76 -24.05 22.68 -10.44
C THR A 76 -23.19 22.57 -9.19
N PRO A 77 -22.18 23.44 -9.00
CA PRO A 77 -21.42 23.51 -7.75
C PRO A 77 -22.30 23.70 -6.50
N GLN A 78 -23.45 24.37 -6.65
CA GLN A 78 -24.38 24.53 -5.54
C GLN A 78 -25.09 23.22 -5.19
N VAL A 79 -25.53 22.45 -6.19
CA VAL A 79 -26.11 21.12 -5.97
C VAL A 79 -25.13 20.22 -5.22
N ILE A 80 -23.86 20.21 -5.62
CA ILE A 80 -22.80 19.45 -4.93
C ILE A 80 -22.69 19.87 -3.45
N ARG A 81 -22.63 21.18 -3.16
CA ARG A 81 -22.60 21.69 -1.78
C ARG A 81 -23.85 21.28 -0.98
N ASP A 82 -25.01 21.36 -1.60
CA ASP A 82 -26.29 21.01 -0.95
C ASP A 82 -26.37 19.52 -0.63
N LYS A 83 -25.87 18.65 -1.51
CA LYS A 83 -25.83 17.19 -1.25
C LYS A 83 -24.85 16.81 -0.14
N TYR A 84 -23.69 17.47 -0.05
CA TYR A 84 -22.81 17.31 1.12
C TYR A 84 -23.47 17.81 2.40
N ALA A 85 -24.14 18.97 2.36
CA ALA A 85 -24.88 19.50 3.50
C ALA A 85 -26.04 18.58 3.93
N GLN A 86 -26.70 17.93 2.96
CA GLN A 86 -27.73 16.93 3.21
C GLN A 86 -27.15 15.70 3.91
N LEU A 87 -26.07 15.13 3.40
CA LEU A 87 -25.38 14.01 4.05
C LEU A 87 -24.99 14.35 5.49
N ALA A 88 -24.45 15.55 5.72
CA ALA A 88 -24.07 16.01 7.07
C ALA A 88 -25.25 16.11 8.05
N ARG A 89 -26.48 16.18 7.55
CA ARG A 89 -27.72 16.17 8.35
C ARG A 89 -28.31 14.78 8.55
N VAL A 90 -27.82 13.75 7.84
CA VAL A 90 -28.29 12.37 8.03
C VAL A 90 -27.96 11.93 9.46
N PRO A 91 -28.96 11.53 10.29
CA PRO A 91 -28.72 11.18 11.69
C PRO A 91 -27.70 10.06 11.89
N ALA A 92 -27.72 9.03 11.04
CA ALA A 92 -26.76 7.94 11.07
C ALA A 92 -25.33 8.42 10.77
N PHE A 93 -25.16 9.37 9.84
CA PHE A 93 -23.86 9.98 9.55
C PHE A 93 -23.36 10.83 10.73
N GLN A 94 -24.25 11.58 11.39
CA GLN A 94 -23.89 12.35 12.60
C GLN A 94 -23.43 11.43 13.74
N LYS A 95 -24.11 10.30 13.96
CA LYS A 95 -23.68 9.26 14.92
C LYS A 95 -22.30 8.72 14.57
N LEU A 96 -22.06 8.40 13.29
CA LEU A 96 -20.76 7.93 12.81
C LEU A 96 -19.66 8.98 13.03
N LYS A 97 -19.91 10.25 12.69
CA LYS A 97 -18.97 11.35 12.90
C LYS A 97 -18.65 11.59 14.37
N ALA A 98 -19.63 11.45 15.25
CA ALA A 98 -19.42 11.53 16.69
C ALA A 98 -18.59 10.35 17.24
N ALA A 99 -18.86 9.13 16.75
CA ALA A 99 -18.14 7.93 17.17
C ALA A 99 -16.71 7.85 16.62
N CYS A 100 -16.47 8.39 15.43
CA CYS A 100 -15.17 8.41 14.77
C CYS A 100 -14.89 9.79 14.13
N PRO A 101 -14.37 10.76 14.90
CA PRO A 101 -14.07 12.10 14.38
C PRO A 101 -12.97 12.11 13.32
N ARG A 102 -12.12 11.07 13.28
CA ARG A 102 -11.04 10.92 12.31
C ARG A 102 -11.57 10.29 11.03
N MET A 103 -12.06 11.14 10.14
CA MET A 103 -12.56 10.76 8.81
C MET A 103 -11.61 11.30 7.73
N LEU A 104 -11.18 10.43 6.83
CA LEU A 104 -10.47 10.80 5.61
C LEU A 104 -11.28 10.34 4.41
N GLY A 105 -11.19 11.03 3.29
CA GLY A 105 -11.86 10.58 2.08
C GLY A 105 -11.38 11.24 0.81
N THR A 106 -11.64 10.55 -0.30
CA THR A 106 -11.55 11.09 -1.67
C THR A 106 -12.95 11.07 -2.29
N TRP A 107 -13.09 11.56 -3.51
CA TRP A 107 -14.34 11.44 -4.28
C TRP A 107 -14.30 10.25 -5.24
N ASP A 108 -15.47 9.93 -5.77
CA ASP A 108 -15.61 9.29 -7.07
C ASP A 108 -16.41 10.21 -8.02
N ASP A 109 -16.94 9.69 -9.11
CA ASP A 109 -17.65 10.46 -10.13
C ASP A 109 -18.91 11.17 -9.60
N HIS A 110 -19.70 10.55 -8.72
CA HIS A 110 -20.98 11.12 -8.31
C HIS A 110 -20.86 12.29 -7.31
N ASP A 111 -19.83 12.29 -6.47
CA ASP A 111 -19.48 13.43 -5.62
C ASP A 111 -18.49 14.41 -6.28
N TYR A 112 -17.77 13.99 -7.33
CA TYR A 112 -17.06 14.89 -8.25
C TYR A 112 -18.01 15.70 -9.15
N GLY A 113 -19.16 15.10 -9.51
CA GLY A 113 -20.29 15.83 -10.08
C GLY A 113 -21.25 14.97 -10.90
N ILE A 114 -20.77 14.27 -11.93
CA ILE A 114 -21.63 13.47 -12.82
C ILE A 114 -20.98 12.13 -13.14
N ASN A 115 -21.81 11.13 -13.39
CA ASN A 115 -21.39 9.77 -13.73
C ASN A 115 -20.23 9.72 -14.74
N ASP A 116 -19.18 8.99 -14.38
CA ASP A 116 -17.94 8.78 -15.10
C ASP A 116 -17.19 10.05 -15.53
N ALA A 117 -17.44 11.22 -14.96
CA ALA A 117 -16.72 12.44 -15.32
C ALA A 117 -15.21 12.35 -15.03
N GLY A 118 -14.42 13.09 -15.81
CA GLY A 118 -12.99 13.23 -15.61
C GLY A 118 -12.52 14.67 -15.75
N ALA A 119 -11.35 14.86 -16.37
CA ALA A 119 -10.72 16.17 -16.53
C ALA A 119 -11.53 17.18 -17.35
N ASP A 120 -12.47 16.71 -18.17
CA ASP A 120 -13.37 17.50 -19.01
C ASP A 120 -14.54 18.12 -18.25
N TRP A 121 -14.76 17.74 -16.99
CA TRP A 121 -15.84 18.31 -16.19
C TRP A 121 -15.59 19.78 -15.82
N LYS A 122 -16.47 20.66 -16.31
CA LYS A 122 -16.36 22.12 -16.16
C LYS A 122 -16.33 22.62 -14.71
N HIS A 123 -16.90 21.87 -13.76
CA HIS A 123 -17.07 22.28 -12.37
C HIS A 123 -16.10 21.62 -11.38
N LYS A 124 -15.05 20.96 -11.88
CA LYS A 124 -14.13 20.18 -11.05
C LYS A 124 -13.40 20.99 -9.96
N ALA A 125 -13.06 22.24 -10.25
CA ALA A 125 -12.38 23.11 -9.28
C ALA A 125 -13.32 23.51 -8.14
N GLU A 126 -14.58 23.78 -8.43
CA GLU A 126 -15.58 24.12 -7.43
C GLU A 126 -16.05 22.89 -6.64
N ALA A 127 -16.18 21.73 -7.30
CA ALA A 127 -16.41 20.46 -6.63
C ALA A 127 -15.30 20.13 -5.64
N GLN A 128 -14.04 20.42 -6.00
CA GLN A 128 -12.88 20.31 -5.10
C GLN A 128 -13.08 21.09 -3.82
N GLN A 129 -13.48 22.36 -3.94
CA GLN A 129 -13.70 23.19 -2.76
C GLN A 129 -14.85 22.66 -1.90
N ALA A 130 -15.94 22.19 -2.52
CA ALA A 130 -17.08 21.61 -1.80
C ALA A 130 -16.68 20.36 -0.97
N LEU A 131 -15.89 19.44 -1.55
CA LEU A 131 -15.36 18.29 -0.82
C LEU A 131 -14.46 18.72 0.34
N LEU A 132 -13.53 19.65 0.08
CA LEU A 132 -12.60 20.11 1.11
C LEU A 132 -13.33 20.85 2.25
N ASP A 133 -14.40 21.58 1.95
CA ASP A 133 -15.27 22.19 2.95
C ASP A 133 -16.00 21.15 3.80
N PHE A 134 -16.53 20.09 3.17
CA PHE A 134 -17.21 19.00 3.88
C PHE A 134 -16.30 18.31 4.90
N TYR A 135 -15.03 18.06 4.53
CA TYR A 135 -14.03 17.50 5.43
C TYR A 135 -13.36 18.52 6.36
N GLY A 136 -13.76 19.81 6.31
CA GLY A 136 -13.21 20.86 7.16
C GLY A 136 -11.73 21.12 6.94
N VAL A 137 -11.23 20.93 5.71
CA VAL A 137 -9.82 21.09 5.37
C VAL A 137 -9.42 22.57 5.49
N PRO A 138 -8.37 22.92 6.27
CA PRO A 138 -7.97 24.31 6.50
C PRO A 138 -7.64 25.06 5.21
N ALA A 139 -7.84 26.39 5.21
CA ALA A 139 -7.56 27.25 4.05
C ALA A 139 -6.09 27.21 3.58
N ALA A 140 -5.16 26.95 4.50
CA ALA A 140 -3.73 26.84 4.21
C ALA A 140 -3.29 25.45 3.71
N ASP A 141 -4.17 24.45 3.70
CA ASP A 141 -3.84 23.11 3.21
C ASP A 141 -3.52 23.16 1.71
N PRO A 142 -2.43 22.51 1.24
CA PRO A 142 -2.05 22.52 -0.17
C PRO A 142 -3.16 22.07 -1.13
N ARG A 143 -4.09 21.20 -0.68
CA ARG A 143 -5.24 20.78 -1.48
C ARG A 143 -6.18 21.94 -1.84
N ARG A 144 -6.16 23.06 -1.12
CA ARG A 144 -6.98 24.23 -1.47
C ARG A 144 -6.48 24.94 -2.73
N GLN A 145 -5.21 24.76 -3.09
CA GLN A 145 -4.54 25.47 -4.18
C GLN A 145 -4.10 24.53 -5.32
N ARG A 146 -3.73 23.30 -4.98
CA ARG A 146 -3.29 22.28 -5.95
C ARG A 146 -4.49 21.62 -6.62
N GLN A 147 -4.33 21.20 -7.86
CA GLN A 147 -5.34 20.47 -8.62
C GLN A 147 -5.47 19.02 -8.14
N GLY A 148 -6.67 18.66 -7.66
CA GLY A 148 -7.02 17.33 -7.15
C GLY A 148 -7.02 17.22 -5.62
N VAL A 149 -7.82 16.30 -5.09
CA VAL A 149 -8.07 16.12 -3.63
C VAL A 149 -7.15 15.11 -2.95
N TYR A 150 -6.24 14.50 -3.70
CA TYR A 150 -5.34 13.45 -3.21
C TYR A 150 -4.52 13.92 -2.00
N HIS A 151 -4.34 13.04 -1.02
CA HIS A 151 -3.55 13.34 0.18
C HIS A 151 -3.15 12.06 0.91
N ALA A 152 -2.29 12.20 1.91
CA ALA A 152 -1.83 11.09 2.71
C ALA A 152 -1.67 11.50 4.18
N GLN A 153 -1.80 10.53 5.08
CA GLN A 153 -1.53 10.71 6.50
C GLN A 153 -0.85 9.47 7.07
N VAL A 154 0.11 9.69 7.97
CA VAL A 154 0.79 8.63 8.73
C VAL A 154 0.34 8.69 10.19
N PHE A 155 0.04 7.54 10.76
CA PHE A 155 -0.35 7.35 12.15
C PHE A 155 0.57 6.33 12.82
N GLY A 156 0.68 6.41 14.15
CA GLY A 156 1.48 5.47 14.93
C GLY A 156 2.99 5.83 14.99
N PRO A 157 3.69 5.32 16.01
CA PRO A 157 5.14 5.43 16.13
C PRO A 157 5.86 4.45 15.19
N PRO A 158 7.18 4.62 14.97
CA PRO A 158 7.98 3.65 14.22
C PRO A 158 7.76 2.20 14.66
N GLY A 159 7.57 1.28 13.70
CA GLY A 159 7.25 -0.12 13.96
C GLY A 159 5.74 -0.42 14.02
N GLN A 160 4.90 0.61 14.11
CA GLN A 160 3.44 0.50 14.09
C GLN A 160 2.79 1.56 13.20
N ARG A 161 3.51 2.03 12.16
CA ARG A 161 3.03 3.09 11.29
C ARG A 161 1.99 2.56 10.31
N LEU A 162 0.83 3.19 10.34
CA LEU A 162 -0.18 3.11 9.29
C LEU A 162 -0.08 4.35 8.41
N GLN A 163 0.24 4.18 7.13
CA GLN A 163 0.12 5.24 6.13
C GLN A 163 -1.15 5.02 5.31
N VAL A 164 -1.97 6.05 5.20
CA VAL A 164 -3.13 6.08 4.31
C VAL A 164 -2.78 7.02 3.16
N ILE A 165 -2.93 6.54 1.93
CA ILE A 165 -2.68 7.30 0.70
C ILE A 165 -3.98 7.32 -0.08
N LEU A 166 -4.64 8.47 -0.16
CA LEU A 166 -5.88 8.66 -0.91
C LEU A 166 -5.56 9.25 -2.27
N LEU A 167 -5.86 8.49 -3.32
CA LEU A 167 -5.75 8.92 -4.70
C LEU A 167 -7.01 9.69 -5.14
N ASP A 168 -6.81 10.66 -6.01
CA ASP A 168 -7.82 11.23 -6.88
C ASP A 168 -7.69 10.60 -8.27
N THR A 169 -8.75 9.98 -8.75
CA THR A 169 -8.84 9.27 -10.04
C THR A 169 -9.73 10.01 -11.04
N ARG A 170 -10.15 11.24 -10.72
CA ARG A 170 -11.13 12.02 -11.50
C ARG A 170 -10.54 13.29 -12.07
N TYR A 171 -9.88 14.12 -11.26
CA TYR A 171 -9.54 15.52 -11.62
C TYR A 171 -8.74 15.65 -12.93
N HIS A 172 -7.80 14.71 -13.12
CA HIS A 172 -6.86 14.68 -14.24
C HIS A 172 -7.20 13.60 -15.27
N ARG A 173 -8.20 12.76 -15.01
CA ARG A 173 -8.46 11.57 -15.80
C ARG A 173 -8.95 11.93 -17.20
N SER A 174 -8.24 11.45 -18.22
CA SER A 174 -8.67 11.58 -19.61
C SER A 174 -10.04 10.91 -19.84
N PRO A 175 -10.72 11.22 -20.95
CA PRO A 175 -12.01 10.59 -21.26
C PRO A 175 -11.92 9.06 -21.36
N LEU A 176 -12.96 8.37 -20.87
CA LEU A 176 -13.11 6.93 -21.05
C LEU A 176 -13.42 6.60 -22.50
N LYS A 177 -12.82 5.52 -22.99
CA LYS A 177 -13.14 4.96 -24.30
C LYS A 177 -14.34 4.03 -24.19
N LYS A 178 -15.40 4.32 -24.94
CA LYS A 178 -16.62 3.50 -25.00
C LYS A 178 -16.54 2.50 -26.15
N GLY A 179 -17.05 1.29 -25.92
CA GLY A 179 -17.23 0.28 -26.95
C GLY A 179 -18.55 0.45 -27.69
N VAL A 180 -19.01 -0.64 -28.31
CA VAL A 180 -20.36 -0.74 -28.88
C VAL A 180 -21.31 -1.34 -27.86
N PHE A 181 -22.60 -1.03 -27.96
CA PHE A 181 -23.61 -1.64 -27.12
C PHE A 181 -23.55 -3.17 -27.21
N ASP A 182 -23.39 -3.83 -26.06
CA ASP A 182 -23.39 -5.28 -25.95
C ASP A 182 -24.77 -5.77 -25.49
N PRO A 183 -25.56 -6.45 -26.35
CA PRO A 183 -26.88 -6.94 -25.99
C PRO A 183 -26.87 -8.04 -24.91
N ARG A 184 -25.74 -8.73 -24.70
CA ARG A 184 -25.60 -9.74 -23.64
C ARG A 184 -25.47 -9.09 -22.27
N LEU A 185 -24.79 -7.94 -22.21
CA LEU A 185 -24.57 -7.16 -20.98
C LEU A 185 -25.60 -6.05 -20.79
N ARG A 186 -26.36 -5.71 -21.85
CA ARG A 186 -27.34 -4.62 -21.91
C ARG A 186 -26.75 -3.25 -21.57
N LEU A 187 -25.51 -3.00 -21.97
CA LEU A 187 -24.78 -1.76 -21.70
C LEU A 187 -23.75 -1.47 -22.79
N VAL A 188 -23.18 -0.27 -22.75
CA VAL A 188 -21.98 0.08 -23.53
C VAL A 188 -20.76 -0.11 -22.63
N PRO A 189 -19.85 -1.07 -22.91
CA PRO A 189 -18.71 -1.32 -22.05
C PRO A 189 -17.63 -0.26 -22.23
N TYR A 190 -16.86 -0.01 -21.18
CA TYR A 190 -15.62 0.73 -21.28
C TYR A 190 -14.48 -0.15 -21.80
N LEU A 191 -13.75 0.36 -22.79
CA LEU A 191 -12.60 -0.29 -23.41
C LEU A 191 -11.29 0.27 -22.86
N PRO A 192 -10.17 -0.45 -23.00
CA PRO A 192 -8.85 0.10 -22.73
C PRO A 192 -8.55 1.31 -23.64
N ASN A 193 -8.15 2.41 -23.01
CA ASN A 193 -7.56 3.57 -23.65
C ASN A 193 -6.03 3.43 -23.64
N THR A 194 -5.46 3.08 -24.79
CA THR A 194 -4.02 2.82 -24.96
C THR A 194 -3.24 4.02 -25.50
N ASP A 195 -3.89 5.17 -25.63
CA ASP A 195 -3.27 6.43 -26.04
C ASP A 195 -2.09 6.76 -25.11
N PRO A 196 -0.89 7.07 -25.64
CA PRO A 196 0.28 7.40 -24.82
C PRO A 196 0.08 8.66 -23.95
N ASP A 197 -0.80 9.58 -24.35
CA ASP A 197 -1.05 10.83 -23.63
C ASP A 197 -2.22 10.73 -22.65
N ALA A 198 -2.96 9.62 -22.66
CA ALA A 198 -4.02 9.38 -21.69
C ALA A 198 -3.46 9.21 -20.27
N THR A 199 -4.04 9.91 -19.31
CA THR A 199 -3.65 9.86 -17.90
C THR A 199 -4.86 9.67 -16.99
N MET A 200 -4.62 9.14 -15.79
CA MET A 200 -5.62 9.07 -14.71
C MET A 200 -5.26 10.06 -13.60
N LEU A 201 -4.03 10.00 -13.09
CA LEU A 201 -3.60 10.80 -11.95
C LEU A 201 -3.02 12.17 -12.35
N GLY A 202 -2.51 12.31 -13.57
CA GLY A 202 -1.74 13.48 -13.98
C GLY A 202 -0.35 13.54 -13.35
N SER A 203 0.53 14.36 -13.94
CA SER A 203 1.97 14.35 -13.63
C SER A 203 2.32 14.81 -12.21
N GLU A 204 1.54 15.73 -11.63
CA GLU A 204 1.77 16.24 -10.27
C GLU A 204 1.46 15.18 -9.22
N GLN A 205 0.32 14.50 -9.34
CA GLN A 205 -0.08 13.45 -8.42
C GLN A 205 0.83 12.23 -8.53
N TRP A 206 1.31 11.89 -9.73
CA TRP A 206 2.31 10.83 -9.90
C TRP A 206 3.62 11.12 -9.14
N ARG A 207 4.15 12.34 -9.26
CA ARG A 207 5.34 12.76 -8.51
C ARG A 207 5.07 12.75 -7.01
N TRP A 208 3.92 13.27 -6.59
CA TRP A 208 3.53 13.25 -5.19
C TRP A 208 3.42 11.83 -4.62
N LEU A 209 2.82 10.90 -5.37
CA LEU A 209 2.63 9.51 -4.95
C LEU A 209 3.97 8.80 -4.77
N GLU A 210 4.93 9.03 -5.68
CA GLU A 210 6.29 8.51 -5.54
C GLU A 210 6.95 8.97 -4.23
N GLU A 211 6.80 10.24 -3.88
CA GLU A 211 7.32 10.76 -2.61
C GLU A 211 6.60 10.20 -1.39
N GLN A 212 5.28 9.95 -1.47
CA GLN A 212 4.56 9.29 -0.37
C GLN A 212 5.02 7.85 -0.17
N LEU A 213 5.23 7.09 -1.24
CA LEU A 213 5.63 5.69 -1.17
C LEU A 213 7.05 5.50 -0.60
N LYS A 214 7.91 6.51 -0.71
CA LYS A 214 9.24 6.55 -0.09
C LYS A 214 9.20 6.82 1.43
N GLN A 215 8.11 7.36 1.97
CA GLN A 215 7.99 7.59 3.40
C GLN A 215 7.93 6.25 4.16
N PRO A 216 8.50 6.16 5.37
CA PRO A 216 8.49 4.93 6.13
C PRO A 216 7.09 4.63 6.67
N ALA A 217 6.60 3.41 6.40
CA ALA A 217 5.36 2.90 6.95
C ALA A 217 5.40 1.38 7.04
N GLU A 218 4.79 0.84 8.09
CA GLU A 218 4.64 -0.60 8.24
C GLU A 218 3.42 -1.09 7.42
N LEU A 219 2.25 -0.50 7.59
CA LEU A 219 1.07 -0.81 6.77
C LEU A 219 0.72 0.39 5.89
N ARG A 220 0.44 0.15 4.61
CA ARG A 220 0.01 1.17 3.65
C ARG A 220 -1.37 0.82 3.12
N LEU A 221 -2.33 1.72 3.30
CA LEU A 221 -3.64 1.65 2.66
C LEU A 221 -3.64 2.59 1.46
N LEU A 222 -3.53 2.03 0.26
CA LEU A 222 -3.65 2.77 -0.99
C LEU A 222 -5.12 2.81 -1.40
N VAL A 223 -5.75 3.95 -1.22
CA VAL A 223 -7.17 4.17 -1.52
C VAL A 223 -7.32 4.68 -2.94
N SER A 224 -8.10 3.97 -3.74
CA SER A 224 -8.53 4.33 -5.09
C SER A 224 -10.05 4.35 -5.12
N SER A 225 -10.69 5.28 -5.83
CA SER A 225 -12.16 5.26 -5.91
C SER A 225 -12.70 4.09 -6.75
N ILE A 226 -11.94 3.71 -7.78
CA ILE A 226 -12.27 2.60 -8.68
C ILE A 226 -11.33 1.39 -8.47
N GLN A 227 -11.77 0.20 -8.89
CA GLN A 227 -10.98 -1.04 -8.76
C GLN A 227 -9.65 -0.98 -9.52
N VAL A 228 -8.56 -1.41 -8.87
CA VAL A 228 -7.21 -1.42 -9.45
C VAL A 228 -6.92 -2.74 -10.15
N LEU A 229 -7.16 -3.86 -9.46
CA LEU A 229 -6.74 -5.19 -9.94
C LEU A 229 -7.69 -5.79 -10.98
N ALA A 230 -8.97 -5.44 -10.94
CA ALA A 230 -9.97 -6.05 -11.81
C ALA A 230 -9.68 -5.77 -13.29
N ASP A 231 -9.80 -6.79 -14.14
CA ASP A 231 -9.51 -6.71 -15.57
C ASP A 231 -10.76 -6.71 -16.44
N GLU A 232 -11.78 -7.50 -16.07
CA GLU A 232 -12.74 -8.00 -17.06
C GLU A 232 -14.14 -7.39 -16.99
N HIS A 233 -14.59 -6.84 -15.86
CA HIS A 233 -15.92 -6.25 -15.78
C HIS A 233 -16.05 -5.04 -16.73
N PRO A 234 -17.22 -4.75 -17.30
CA PRO A 234 -17.34 -3.79 -18.40
C PRO A 234 -17.34 -2.32 -17.96
N PHE A 235 -17.29 -2.05 -16.66
CA PHE A 235 -17.41 -0.72 -16.06
C PHE A 235 -16.04 -0.06 -15.85
N GLU A 236 -16.04 1.11 -15.21
CA GLU A 236 -14.83 1.86 -14.96
C GLU A 236 -13.90 1.15 -13.95
N LYS A 237 -12.61 1.14 -14.28
CA LYS A 237 -11.53 0.51 -13.51
C LYS A 237 -10.17 0.97 -14.04
N TRP A 238 -9.11 0.72 -13.30
CA TRP A 238 -7.75 1.03 -13.75
C TRP A 238 -7.35 0.32 -15.05
N ALA A 239 -7.90 -0.85 -15.36
CA ALA A 239 -7.66 -1.55 -16.63
C ALA A 239 -8.18 -0.77 -17.85
N ASN A 240 -9.03 0.26 -17.67
CA ASN A 240 -9.39 1.18 -18.75
C ASN A 240 -8.22 2.09 -19.15
N PHE A 241 -7.22 2.28 -18.30
CA PHE A 241 -5.98 3.02 -18.59
C PHE A 241 -4.76 2.12 -18.33
N PRO A 242 -4.51 1.10 -19.17
CA PRO A 242 -3.52 0.06 -18.89
C PRO A 242 -2.10 0.60 -18.69
N ARG A 243 -1.72 1.69 -19.36
CA ARG A 243 -0.41 2.35 -19.19
C ARG A 243 -0.26 2.98 -17.80
N GLU A 244 -1.30 3.66 -17.31
CA GLU A 244 -1.31 4.28 -15.99
C GLU A 244 -1.34 3.22 -14.88
N ARG A 245 -2.04 2.10 -15.11
CA ARG A 245 -2.03 0.97 -14.18
C ARG A 245 -0.66 0.29 -14.10
N GLU A 246 -0.02 0.01 -15.24
CA GLU A 246 1.34 -0.54 -15.21
C GLU A 246 2.32 0.45 -14.57
N ARG A 247 2.14 1.76 -14.78
CA ARG A 247 2.92 2.79 -14.10
C ARG A 247 2.74 2.75 -12.58
N LEU A 248 1.54 2.48 -12.07
CA LEU A 248 1.30 2.28 -10.64
C LEU A 248 2.08 1.07 -10.13
N TYR A 249 1.96 -0.07 -10.82
CA TYR A 249 2.64 -1.30 -10.46
C TYR A 249 4.16 -1.14 -10.45
N GLU A 250 4.71 -0.51 -11.48
CA GLU A 250 6.14 -0.22 -11.57
C GLU A 250 6.59 0.75 -10.48
N LEU A 251 5.78 1.76 -10.15
CA LEU A 251 6.09 2.67 -9.06
C LEU A 251 6.14 1.94 -7.70
N LEU A 252 5.18 1.05 -7.43
CA LEU A 252 5.18 0.23 -6.20
C LEU A 252 6.43 -0.67 -6.13
N ARG A 253 6.81 -1.30 -7.25
CA ARG A 253 8.05 -2.11 -7.33
C ARG A 253 9.30 -1.28 -7.11
N ARG A 254 9.47 -0.19 -7.86
CA ARG A 254 10.67 0.65 -7.87
C ARG A 254 10.91 1.35 -6.55
N THR A 255 9.84 1.85 -5.91
CA THR A 255 9.95 2.46 -4.57
C THR A 255 10.23 1.43 -3.48
N GLY A 256 10.06 0.14 -3.77
CA GLY A 256 10.18 -0.93 -2.78
C GLY A 256 9.12 -0.81 -1.69
N ALA A 257 7.95 -0.23 -2.00
CA ALA A 257 6.86 -0.07 -1.06
C ALA A 257 6.36 -1.44 -0.60
N GLU A 258 6.31 -1.63 0.71
CA GLU A 258 5.88 -2.88 1.34
C GLU A 258 4.64 -2.65 2.20
N GLY A 259 3.89 -3.70 2.48
CA GLY A 259 2.71 -3.64 3.34
C GLY A 259 1.54 -2.96 2.66
N VAL A 260 1.48 -2.99 1.33
CA VAL A 260 0.44 -2.30 0.58
C VAL A 260 -0.81 -3.16 0.51
N LEU A 261 -1.93 -2.60 0.94
CA LEU A 261 -3.29 -3.07 0.65
C LEU A 261 -4.00 -1.98 -0.15
N ILE A 262 -4.69 -2.38 -1.21
CA ILE A 262 -5.53 -1.47 -2.00
C ILE A 262 -6.96 -1.53 -1.46
N LEU A 263 -7.59 -0.37 -1.32
CA LEU A 263 -9.01 -0.23 -1.00
C LEU A 263 -9.72 0.45 -2.18
N SER A 264 -10.83 -0.11 -2.64
CA SER A 264 -11.56 0.38 -3.82
C SER A 264 -13.09 0.49 -3.65
N GLY A 265 -13.72 1.29 -4.51
CA GLY A 265 -15.14 1.65 -4.50
C GLY A 265 -15.85 1.39 -5.85
N ASP A 266 -16.74 2.31 -6.25
CA ASP A 266 -17.51 2.39 -7.53
C ASP A 266 -18.55 1.28 -7.80
N ARG A 267 -18.23 0.02 -7.49
CA ARG A 267 -18.94 -1.13 -8.07
C ARG A 267 -20.33 -1.47 -7.52
N HIS A 268 -20.77 -0.87 -6.43
CA HIS A 268 -22.03 -1.24 -5.75
C HIS A 268 -22.06 -2.72 -5.32
N HIS A 269 -20.90 -3.33 -5.05
CA HIS A 269 -20.77 -4.62 -4.40
C HIS A 269 -19.45 -4.73 -3.62
N GLY A 270 -19.36 -5.79 -2.81
CA GLY A 270 -18.17 -6.09 -2.03
C GLY A 270 -17.34 -7.16 -2.71
N GLU A 271 -16.02 -7.03 -2.64
CA GLU A 271 -15.09 -7.98 -3.25
C GLU A 271 -13.71 -7.95 -2.62
N ILE A 272 -13.03 -9.09 -2.64
CA ILE A 272 -11.60 -9.19 -2.39
C ILE A 272 -10.96 -9.80 -3.64
N SER A 273 -10.08 -9.03 -4.26
CA SER A 273 -9.23 -9.44 -5.36
C SER A 273 -7.79 -9.64 -4.87
N LEU A 274 -7.09 -10.57 -5.50
CA LEU A 274 -5.70 -10.88 -5.22
C LEU A 274 -4.91 -11.07 -6.51
N ASP A 275 -3.77 -10.38 -6.60
CA ASP A 275 -2.75 -10.64 -7.62
C ASP A 275 -1.39 -10.93 -6.97
N THR A 276 -0.83 -12.10 -7.26
CA THR A 276 0.49 -12.53 -6.76
C THR A 276 1.62 -12.32 -7.76
N GLN A 277 1.34 -11.72 -8.91
CA GLN A 277 2.29 -11.49 -10.00
C GLN A 277 2.74 -10.02 -10.09
N VAL A 278 1.97 -9.09 -9.51
CA VAL A 278 2.28 -7.65 -9.57
C VAL A 278 3.51 -7.31 -8.72
N LEU A 279 3.56 -7.79 -7.48
CA LEU A 279 4.65 -7.54 -6.54
C LEU A 279 5.30 -8.86 -6.10
N HIS A 280 6.44 -8.81 -5.42
CA HIS A 280 7.09 -9.99 -4.82
C HIS A 280 6.33 -10.54 -3.59
N TYR A 281 5.19 -9.94 -3.27
CA TYR A 281 4.26 -10.38 -2.24
C TYR A 281 2.82 -10.23 -2.78
N PRO A 282 1.83 -10.91 -2.16
CA PRO A 282 0.43 -10.85 -2.60
C PRO A 282 -0.11 -9.41 -2.51
N LEU A 283 -0.58 -8.85 -3.63
CA LEU A 283 -1.25 -7.55 -3.67
C LEU A 283 -2.76 -7.76 -3.62
N TYR A 284 -3.39 -7.30 -2.53
CA TYR A 284 -4.84 -7.35 -2.37
C TYR A 284 -5.48 -6.03 -2.77
N ASP A 285 -6.66 -6.13 -3.39
CA ASP A 285 -7.58 -5.03 -3.66
C ASP A 285 -8.94 -5.38 -3.05
N ILE A 286 -9.34 -4.62 -2.04
CA ILE A 286 -10.55 -4.84 -1.27
C ILE A 286 -11.57 -3.77 -1.65
N THR A 287 -12.58 -4.19 -2.41
CA THR A 287 -13.68 -3.34 -2.83
C THR A 287 -14.78 -3.39 -1.77
N ALA A 288 -15.12 -2.25 -1.18
CA ALA A 288 -16.24 -2.09 -0.26
C ALA A 288 -17.14 -0.96 -0.77
N SER A 289 -17.96 -1.27 -1.77
CA SER A 289 -18.72 -0.29 -2.51
C SER A 289 -20.21 -0.57 -2.35
N GLY A 290 -20.86 0.00 -1.34
CA GLY A 290 -22.24 -0.35 -1.10
C GLY A 290 -22.73 -0.03 0.30
N PHE A 291 -22.51 1.20 0.78
CA PHE A 291 -23.13 1.63 2.04
C PHE A 291 -24.65 1.55 1.99
N ASN A 292 -25.26 1.96 0.88
CA ASN A 292 -26.68 1.71 0.63
C ASN A 292 -27.05 1.45 -0.85
N GLN A 293 -26.06 1.43 -1.74
CA GLN A 293 -26.25 1.22 -3.19
C GLN A 293 -26.04 -0.22 -3.64
N ALA A 294 -25.71 -1.15 -2.74
CA ALA A 294 -25.53 -2.53 -3.13
C ALA A 294 -26.84 -3.16 -3.61
N SER A 295 -26.72 -4.17 -4.47
CA SER A 295 -27.89 -4.97 -4.90
C SER A 295 -28.59 -5.57 -3.68
N LYS A 296 -29.91 -5.42 -3.58
CA LYS A 296 -30.69 -6.02 -2.49
C LYS A 296 -31.09 -7.48 -2.75
N SER A 297 -30.84 -7.96 -3.97
CA SER A 297 -31.09 -9.33 -4.37
C SER A 297 -29.81 -9.96 -4.89
N TRP A 298 -29.68 -11.28 -4.71
CA TRP A 298 -28.55 -12.02 -5.27
C TRP A 298 -28.44 -11.78 -6.78
N ARG A 299 -27.21 -11.56 -7.25
CA ARG A 299 -26.85 -11.54 -8.67
C ARG A 299 -25.54 -12.29 -8.86
N ALA A 300 -25.35 -12.85 -10.05
CA ALA A 300 -24.06 -13.43 -10.40
C ALA A 300 -22.97 -12.35 -10.32
N PRO A 301 -21.83 -12.61 -9.67
CA PRO A 301 -20.73 -11.66 -9.63
C PRO A 301 -20.24 -11.32 -11.05
N GLU A 302 -19.89 -10.06 -11.27
CA GLU A 302 -19.29 -9.59 -12.53
C GLU A 302 -18.01 -10.37 -12.83
N ARG A 303 -17.56 -10.47 -14.07
CA ARG A 303 -16.32 -11.22 -14.33
C ARG A 303 -15.12 -10.51 -13.71
N ASN A 304 -14.36 -11.23 -12.88
CA ASN A 304 -13.06 -10.83 -12.38
C ASN A 304 -12.24 -12.08 -12.02
N SER A 305 -11.21 -12.35 -12.81
CA SER A 305 -10.30 -13.49 -12.66
C SER A 305 -9.40 -13.42 -11.43
N LYS A 306 -9.26 -12.23 -10.81
CA LYS A 306 -8.46 -12.00 -9.60
C LYS A 306 -9.28 -12.12 -8.33
N ARG A 307 -10.61 -12.25 -8.42
CA ARG A 307 -11.50 -12.37 -7.28
C ARG A 307 -11.23 -13.65 -6.50
N VAL A 308 -11.05 -13.50 -5.19
CA VAL A 308 -10.96 -14.61 -4.23
C VAL A 308 -12.15 -14.68 -3.28
N ALA A 309 -12.89 -13.59 -3.09
CA ALA A 309 -14.16 -13.55 -2.37
C ALA A 309 -15.05 -12.42 -2.88
N ALA A 310 -16.38 -12.56 -2.79
CA ALA A 310 -17.32 -11.50 -3.16
C ALA A 310 -18.59 -11.52 -2.32
N VAL A 311 -19.22 -10.36 -2.23
CA VAL A 311 -20.52 -10.11 -1.63
C VAL A 311 -21.50 -9.76 -2.76
N PRO A 312 -22.24 -10.74 -3.29
CA PRO A 312 -23.07 -10.53 -4.49
C PRO A 312 -24.30 -9.65 -4.24
N TYR A 313 -24.70 -9.46 -2.98
CA TYR A 313 -25.84 -8.63 -2.58
C TYR A 313 -25.72 -8.24 -1.10
N GLY A 314 -26.50 -7.26 -0.68
CA GLY A 314 -26.49 -6.72 0.68
C GLY A 314 -25.56 -5.52 0.81
N ASP A 315 -26.03 -4.52 1.55
CA ASP A 315 -25.18 -3.39 1.91
C ASP A 315 -24.08 -3.85 2.85
N HIS A 316 -22.91 -3.27 2.67
CA HIS A 316 -21.73 -3.69 3.39
C HIS A 316 -20.72 -2.55 3.53
N PHE A 317 -19.79 -2.73 4.46
CA PHE A 317 -18.64 -1.88 4.64
C PHE A 317 -17.39 -2.72 4.83
N GLY A 318 -16.24 -2.11 4.60
CA GLY A 318 -14.94 -2.71 4.84
C GLY A 318 -14.47 -2.48 6.27
N TRP A 319 -13.82 -3.48 6.85
CA TRP A 319 -13.24 -3.43 8.18
C TRP A 319 -11.82 -3.99 8.19
N ILE A 320 -10.88 -3.23 8.75
CA ILE A 320 -9.51 -3.68 9.02
C ILE A 320 -9.25 -3.61 10.52
N ALA A 321 -8.81 -4.73 11.08
CA ALA A 321 -8.26 -4.80 12.42
C ALA A 321 -6.78 -5.17 12.37
N VAL A 322 -5.93 -4.37 13.02
CA VAL A 322 -4.49 -4.62 13.13
C VAL A 322 -4.11 -4.85 14.59
N ASP A 323 -3.52 -6.01 14.86
CA ASP A 323 -2.94 -6.33 16.17
C ASP A 323 -1.45 -6.02 16.18
N TRP A 324 -1.11 -4.78 16.56
CA TRP A 324 0.26 -4.29 16.66
C TRP A 324 1.06 -4.87 17.84
N LYS A 325 0.42 -5.62 18.75
CA LYS A 325 1.10 -6.17 19.95
C LYS A 325 2.01 -7.35 19.62
N GLN A 326 1.83 -7.96 18.45
CA GLN A 326 2.60 -9.11 18.00
C GLN A 326 3.83 -8.64 17.20
N PRO A 327 5.00 -9.31 17.34
CA PRO A 327 6.20 -8.97 16.57
C PRO A 327 5.98 -9.01 15.04
N ASP A 328 5.09 -9.89 14.58
CA ASP A 328 4.56 -9.91 13.23
C ASP A 328 3.05 -9.61 13.29
N PRO A 329 2.64 -8.32 13.15
CA PRO A 329 1.27 -7.90 13.34
C PRO A 329 0.28 -8.71 12.51
N GLN A 330 -0.82 -9.09 13.14
CA GLN A 330 -1.91 -9.76 12.45
C GLN A 330 -2.86 -8.71 11.89
N ILE A 331 -3.20 -8.83 10.60
CA ILE A 331 -4.15 -7.98 9.91
C ILE A 331 -5.37 -8.83 9.54
N LEU A 332 -6.53 -8.44 10.03
CA LEU A 332 -7.81 -9.00 9.64
C LEU A 332 -8.52 -7.98 8.74
N VAL A 333 -8.81 -8.36 7.51
CA VAL A 333 -9.60 -7.57 6.56
C VAL A 333 -10.92 -8.27 6.32
N GLN A 334 -12.03 -7.56 6.43
CA GLN A 334 -13.38 -8.10 6.28
C GLN A 334 -14.27 -7.17 5.47
N LEU A 335 -15.26 -7.75 4.82
CA LEU A 335 -16.49 -7.09 4.40
C LEU A 335 -17.57 -7.49 5.40
N ARG A 336 -18.31 -6.50 5.92
CA ARG A 336 -19.34 -6.69 6.94
C ARG A 336 -20.66 -6.10 6.50
N ASP A 337 -21.76 -6.76 6.82
CA ASP A 337 -23.11 -6.29 6.49
C ASP A 337 -23.63 -5.19 7.43
N VAL A 338 -24.93 -4.87 7.29
CA VAL A 338 -25.61 -3.86 8.10
C VAL A 338 -25.83 -4.30 9.55
N GLU A 339 -25.78 -5.60 9.85
CA GLU A 339 -25.79 -6.14 11.21
C GLU A 339 -24.37 -6.13 11.83
N GLY A 340 -23.34 -6.03 10.99
CA GLY A 340 -21.93 -6.04 11.38
C GLY A 340 -21.30 -7.43 11.31
N ASP A 341 -22.03 -8.41 10.76
CA ASP A 341 -21.57 -9.77 10.56
C ASP A 341 -20.58 -9.83 9.40
N ALA A 342 -19.57 -10.68 9.52
CA ALA A 342 -18.54 -10.83 8.50
C ALA A 342 -19.06 -11.68 7.33
N LEU A 343 -19.19 -11.06 6.15
CA LEU A 343 -19.64 -11.71 4.92
C LEU A 343 -18.48 -12.39 4.18
N ALA A 344 -17.33 -11.73 4.16
CA ALA A 344 -16.10 -12.21 3.55
C ALA A 344 -14.90 -11.61 4.27
N GLY A 345 -13.74 -12.24 4.15
CA GLY A 345 -12.53 -11.67 4.74
C GLY A 345 -11.29 -12.51 4.51
N VAL A 346 -10.15 -11.87 4.77
CA VAL A 346 -8.84 -12.49 4.76
C VAL A 346 -8.10 -12.13 6.04
N LYS A 347 -7.35 -13.08 6.55
CA LYS A 347 -6.52 -12.92 7.74
C LYS A 347 -5.08 -13.18 7.35
N LEU A 348 -4.22 -12.19 7.53
CA LEU A 348 -2.84 -12.20 7.09
C LEU A 348 -1.90 -11.70 8.17
N ARG A 349 -0.63 -12.09 8.04
CA ARG A 349 0.49 -11.52 8.79
C ARG A 349 1.08 -10.37 7.99
N LEU A 350 1.54 -9.32 8.67
CA LEU A 350 2.17 -8.18 8.01
C LEU A 350 3.41 -8.61 7.20
N SER A 351 4.16 -9.60 7.70
CA SER A 351 5.28 -10.22 6.98
C SER A 351 4.92 -10.82 5.62
N LEU A 352 3.65 -11.22 5.41
CA LEU A 352 3.18 -11.71 4.11
C LEU A 352 3.20 -10.61 3.04
N LEU A 353 3.03 -9.35 3.45
CA LEU A 353 3.02 -8.18 2.57
C LEU A 353 4.42 -7.54 2.44
N ARG A 354 5.46 -8.32 2.71
CA ARG A 354 6.87 -7.92 2.60
C ARG A 354 7.52 -8.74 1.51
N ARG A 355 8.58 -8.20 0.88
CA ARG A 355 9.41 -9.01 -0.02
C ARG A 355 9.91 -10.22 0.77
N LYS A 356 9.85 -11.41 0.16
CA LYS A 356 10.50 -12.61 0.73
C LYS A 356 12.01 -12.36 0.73
N GLY A 357 12.50 -11.81 1.85
CA GLY A 357 13.84 -11.25 2.01
C GLY A 357 13.91 -10.11 3.04
N SER A 358 12.79 -9.46 3.39
CA SER A 358 12.71 -8.37 4.39
C SER A 358 11.95 -8.75 5.67
N GLY A 359 11.54 -10.01 5.81
CA GLY A 359 10.69 -10.49 6.90
C GLY A 359 11.06 -11.86 7.44
N THR A 360 12.34 -12.12 7.62
CA THR A 360 12.77 -12.89 8.79
C THR A 360 13.71 -11.99 9.55
N SER A 361 13.58 -11.94 10.86
CA SER A 361 14.77 -11.87 11.69
C SER A 361 15.70 -12.98 11.19
N SER A 362 16.54 -12.69 10.20
CA SER A 362 17.76 -13.45 10.01
C SER A 362 18.36 -13.44 11.40
N PRO A 363 18.58 -14.60 12.05
CA PRO A 363 19.21 -14.62 13.36
C PRO A 363 20.40 -13.69 13.26
N SER A 364 20.43 -12.65 14.11
CA SER A 364 21.42 -11.58 14.03
C SER A 364 22.76 -12.24 13.74
N LEU A 365 23.34 -11.95 12.57
CA LEU A 365 24.57 -12.60 12.18
C LEU A 365 25.59 -12.35 13.30
N PRO A 366 26.38 -13.36 13.70
CA PRO A 366 27.39 -13.14 14.72
C PRO A 366 28.30 -11.97 14.33
N ALA A 367 28.85 -11.28 15.32
CA ALA A 367 29.77 -10.18 15.08
C ALA A 367 30.89 -10.61 14.10
N GLY A 368 31.11 -9.81 13.05
CA GLY A 368 32.08 -10.11 11.99
C GLY A 368 31.60 -11.03 10.87
N VAL A 369 30.34 -11.51 10.90
CA VAL A 369 29.73 -12.31 9.82
C VAL A 369 28.82 -11.44 8.96
N LEU A 370 29.01 -11.49 7.65
CA LEU A 370 28.31 -10.68 6.66
C LEU A 370 27.14 -11.42 6.01
N SER A 371 26.12 -10.65 5.60
CA SER A 371 25.12 -11.13 4.66
C SER A 371 25.69 -11.20 3.23
N PRO A 372 25.04 -11.94 2.31
CA PRO A 372 25.32 -11.90 0.86
C PRO A 372 25.48 -10.48 0.30
N GLU A 373 24.57 -9.57 0.66
CA GLU A 373 24.58 -8.18 0.21
C GLU A 373 25.77 -7.39 0.77
N GLN A 374 26.11 -7.60 2.04
CA GLN A 374 27.25 -6.92 2.66
C GLN A 374 28.58 -7.44 2.07
N ALA A 375 28.67 -8.75 1.84
CA ALA A 375 29.86 -9.39 1.28
C ALA A 375 30.09 -9.00 -0.18
N SER A 376 29.04 -8.82 -0.98
CA SER A 376 29.19 -8.42 -2.39
C SER A 376 29.87 -7.07 -2.58
N ARG A 377 29.88 -6.22 -1.53
CA ARG A 377 30.54 -4.90 -1.49
C ARG A 377 31.98 -4.92 -0.99
N ARG A 378 32.55 -6.10 -0.71
CA ARG A 378 33.88 -6.28 -0.09
C ARG A 378 34.89 -6.91 -1.05
N ILE A 379 34.89 -6.48 -2.31
CA ILE A 379 35.71 -7.05 -3.38
C ILE A 379 37.19 -6.98 -3.00
N GLY A 380 37.90 -8.11 -3.08
CA GLY A 380 39.30 -8.25 -2.72
C GLY A 380 39.55 -8.55 -1.24
N GLU A 381 38.53 -8.44 -0.39
CA GLU A 381 38.67 -8.70 1.05
C GLU A 381 38.37 -10.16 1.38
N ARG A 382 39.07 -10.68 2.41
CA ARG A 382 38.73 -11.96 3.03
C ARG A 382 37.65 -11.73 4.09
N VAL A 383 36.46 -12.28 3.87
CA VAL A 383 35.29 -12.06 4.74
C VAL A 383 34.63 -13.39 5.11
N THR A 384 33.85 -13.38 6.19
CA THR A 384 32.99 -14.50 6.56
C THR A 384 31.54 -14.16 6.20
N VAL A 385 30.86 -15.03 5.48
CA VAL A 385 29.48 -14.87 5.01
C VAL A 385 28.63 -16.01 5.53
N GLN A 386 27.39 -15.74 5.91
CA GLN A 386 26.44 -16.77 6.32
C GLN A 386 25.07 -16.55 5.66
N PHE A 387 24.53 -17.59 5.04
CA PHE A 387 23.20 -17.57 4.43
C PHE A 387 22.65 -18.99 4.20
N VAL A 388 21.36 -19.09 3.90
CA VAL A 388 20.70 -20.33 3.49
C VAL A 388 20.93 -20.55 2.00
N VAL A 389 21.52 -21.67 1.62
CA VAL A 389 21.77 -22.00 0.20
C VAL A 389 20.45 -22.30 -0.50
N ARG A 390 20.15 -21.59 -1.59
CA ARG A 390 18.89 -21.68 -2.33
C ARG A 390 18.99 -22.40 -3.67
N SER A 391 20.19 -22.46 -4.24
CA SER A 391 20.48 -23.33 -5.37
C SER A 391 21.94 -23.75 -5.35
N VAL A 392 22.23 -24.95 -5.88
CA VAL A 392 23.58 -25.49 -5.98
C VAL A 392 23.85 -25.84 -7.44
N GLY A 393 25.05 -25.51 -7.93
CA GLY A 393 25.42 -25.81 -9.32
C GLY A 393 26.93 -25.91 -9.52
N GLY A 394 27.34 -26.19 -10.76
CA GLY A 394 28.75 -26.34 -11.14
C GLY A 394 29.23 -27.80 -11.17
N LYS A 395 30.31 -28.03 -11.92
CA LYS A 395 30.94 -29.36 -12.10
C LYS A 395 32.31 -29.42 -11.45
N THR A 396 33.23 -28.53 -11.87
CA THR A 396 34.60 -28.45 -11.33
C THR A 396 34.61 -27.69 -10.00
N ASN A 397 34.04 -26.49 -9.99
CA ASN A 397 33.76 -25.75 -8.77
C ASN A 397 32.31 -25.98 -8.38
N LEU A 398 32.04 -26.05 -7.07
CA LEU A 398 30.69 -26.11 -6.54
C LEU A 398 30.24 -24.69 -6.14
N TYR A 399 29.12 -24.25 -6.68
CA TYR A 399 28.53 -22.93 -6.44
C TYR A 399 27.35 -23.09 -5.50
N LEU A 400 27.44 -22.48 -4.32
CA LEU A 400 26.37 -22.41 -3.34
C LEU A 400 25.77 -21.00 -3.41
N ASN A 401 24.57 -20.89 -3.98
CA ASN A 401 23.94 -19.61 -4.31
C ASN A 401 22.95 -19.16 -3.23
N SER A 402 22.88 -17.85 -3.02
CA SER A 402 21.95 -17.23 -2.06
C SER A 402 20.52 -17.10 -2.60
N THR A 403 20.32 -17.24 -3.91
CA THR A 403 19.01 -17.19 -4.58
C THR A 403 18.69 -18.51 -5.30
N THR A 404 17.41 -18.74 -5.60
CA THR A 404 16.97 -19.91 -6.39
C THR A 404 17.36 -19.78 -7.86
N ASP A 405 17.29 -18.57 -8.42
CA ASP A 405 17.83 -18.24 -9.74
C ASP A 405 19.27 -17.74 -9.61
N PHE A 406 20.24 -18.59 -9.97
CA PHE A 406 21.67 -18.25 -9.91
C PHE A 406 22.09 -17.11 -10.85
N ARG A 407 21.22 -16.70 -11.79
CA ARG A 407 21.44 -15.58 -12.71
C ARG A 407 20.84 -14.27 -12.20
N ALA A 408 20.12 -14.29 -11.09
CA ALA A 408 19.52 -13.09 -10.52
C ALA A 408 20.61 -12.06 -10.17
N LEU A 409 20.29 -10.77 -10.37
CA LEU A 409 21.23 -9.66 -10.14
C LEU A 409 21.65 -9.54 -8.67
N ASP A 410 20.81 -10.04 -7.75
CA ASP A 410 21.04 -10.07 -6.31
C ASP A 410 21.66 -11.40 -5.82
N ASN A 411 22.01 -12.33 -6.72
CA ASN A 411 22.70 -13.55 -6.34
C ASN A 411 24.14 -13.28 -5.90
N PHE A 412 24.49 -13.79 -4.72
CA PHE A 412 25.86 -13.97 -4.26
C PHE A 412 26.16 -15.46 -4.12
N ALA A 413 27.27 -15.92 -4.72
CA ALA A 413 27.69 -17.31 -4.69
C ALA A 413 28.92 -17.51 -3.79
N VAL A 414 28.90 -18.57 -2.99
CA VAL A 414 30.10 -19.17 -2.40
C VAL A 414 30.61 -20.24 -3.35
N VAL A 415 31.84 -20.09 -3.82
CA VAL A 415 32.47 -20.97 -4.82
C VAL A 415 33.51 -21.83 -4.12
N LEU A 416 33.24 -23.12 -4.03
CA LEU A 416 34.19 -24.10 -3.50
C LEU A 416 35.09 -24.60 -4.62
N THR A 417 36.40 -24.36 -4.50
CA THR A 417 37.40 -24.95 -5.40
C THR A 417 37.50 -26.47 -5.19
N PRO A 418 38.16 -27.22 -6.09
CA PRO A 418 38.35 -28.66 -5.90
C PRO A 418 39.05 -28.99 -4.59
N SER A 419 40.01 -28.16 -4.14
CA SER A 419 40.70 -28.33 -2.85
C SER A 419 39.76 -28.13 -1.66
N ALA A 420 38.82 -27.19 -1.73
CA ALA A 420 37.84 -26.95 -0.68
C ALA A 420 36.76 -28.05 -0.59
N GLN A 421 36.57 -28.81 -1.66
CA GLN A 421 35.63 -29.94 -1.71
C GLN A 421 36.23 -31.23 -1.14
N MET A 422 37.49 -31.25 -0.71
CA MET A 422 38.15 -32.42 -0.13
C MET A 422 37.80 -32.61 1.36
N GLY A 423 38.25 -33.73 1.94
CA GLY A 423 38.12 -34.01 3.37
C GLY A 423 36.64 -34.23 3.78
N PRO A 424 36.09 -33.43 4.72
CA PRO A 424 34.72 -33.60 5.19
C PRO A 424 33.66 -33.41 4.09
N TRP A 425 34.01 -32.71 3.01
CA TRP A 425 33.11 -32.41 1.90
C TRP A 425 33.30 -33.35 0.70
N SER A 426 34.19 -34.34 0.78
CA SER A 426 34.54 -35.25 -0.34
C SER A 426 33.35 -36.05 -0.90
N LYS A 427 32.29 -36.24 -0.10
CA LYS A 427 31.04 -36.91 -0.50
C LYS A 427 29.86 -35.94 -0.63
N ALA A 428 30.11 -34.64 -0.57
CA ALA A 428 29.05 -33.64 -0.60
C ALA A 428 28.38 -33.58 -1.98
N SER A 429 27.06 -33.55 -1.98
CA SER A 429 26.20 -33.39 -3.15
C SER A 429 25.39 -32.08 -3.06
N ALA A 430 24.60 -31.76 -4.09
CA ALA A 430 23.69 -30.61 -4.03
C ALA A 430 22.76 -30.66 -2.80
N GLU A 431 22.26 -31.86 -2.45
CA GLU A 431 21.41 -32.10 -1.27
C GLU A 431 22.13 -31.88 0.06
N THR A 432 23.47 -31.93 0.06
CA THR A 432 24.25 -31.65 1.27
C THR A 432 24.06 -30.23 1.74
N PHE A 433 23.86 -29.28 0.81
CA PHE A 433 23.81 -27.84 1.10
C PHE A 433 22.45 -27.20 0.84
N LEU A 434 21.67 -27.71 -0.12
CA LEU A 434 20.41 -27.10 -0.52
C LEU A 434 19.46 -26.93 0.68
N ASN A 435 18.91 -25.72 0.84
CA ASN A 435 18.04 -25.28 1.93
C ASN A 435 18.68 -25.34 3.33
N LYS A 436 20.00 -25.52 3.44
CA LYS A 436 20.72 -25.48 4.72
C LYS A 436 21.48 -24.17 4.87
N THR A 437 21.72 -23.77 6.11
CA THR A 437 22.53 -22.59 6.42
C THR A 437 24.00 -22.95 6.36
N ILE A 438 24.77 -22.19 5.59
CA ILE A 438 26.24 -22.30 5.57
C ILE A 438 26.86 -21.08 6.21
N ARG A 439 28.05 -21.24 6.80
CA ARG A 439 28.99 -20.17 7.09
C ARG A 439 30.29 -20.45 6.34
N ALA A 440 30.71 -19.50 5.52
CA ALA A 440 31.87 -19.63 4.67
C ALA A 440 32.81 -18.45 4.84
N THR A 441 34.12 -18.70 4.95
CA THR A 441 35.16 -17.67 4.97
C THR A 441 35.99 -17.76 3.70
N GLY A 442 36.16 -16.66 2.99
CA GLY A 442 36.87 -16.68 1.72
C GLY A 442 37.17 -15.29 1.21
N THR A 443 37.77 -15.19 0.04
CA THR A 443 38.07 -13.90 -0.58
C THR A 443 36.99 -13.55 -1.59
N VAL A 444 36.42 -12.36 -1.50
CA VAL A 444 35.42 -11.91 -2.49
C VAL A 444 36.15 -11.57 -3.79
N ARG A 445 35.82 -12.28 -4.87
CA ARG A 445 36.36 -12.05 -6.21
C ARG A 445 35.26 -11.60 -7.17
N LEU A 446 35.64 -10.83 -8.16
CA LEU A 446 34.75 -10.44 -9.25
C LEU A 446 34.90 -11.44 -10.40
N ASN A 447 33.81 -12.10 -10.78
CA ASN A 447 33.76 -13.02 -11.92
C ASN A 447 32.73 -12.51 -12.93
N ARG A 448 33.18 -12.08 -14.12
CA ARG A 448 32.31 -11.49 -15.17
C ARG A 448 31.32 -10.45 -14.60
N ASN A 449 31.83 -9.54 -13.77
CA ASN A 449 31.09 -8.48 -13.07
C ASN A 449 30.12 -8.93 -11.96
N SER A 450 30.16 -10.19 -11.53
CA SER A 450 29.40 -10.71 -10.39
C SER A 450 30.36 -11.00 -9.21
N PRO A 451 30.19 -10.34 -8.04
CA PRO A 451 30.94 -10.66 -6.83
C PRO A 451 30.59 -12.05 -6.29
N GLN A 452 31.60 -12.86 -5.97
CA GLN A 452 31.47 -14.22 -5.46
C GLN A 452 32.53 -14.47 -4.38
N LEU A 453 32.23 -15.27 -3.36
CA LEU A 453 33.18 -15.66 -2.32
C LEU A 453 33.95 -16.91 -2.75
N GLU A 454 35.24 -16.80 -3.02
CA GLU A 454 36.09 -17.96 -3.31
C GLU A 454 36.59 -18.59 -2.01
N VAL A 455 36.29 -19.88 -1.83
CA VAL A 455 36.73 -20.69 -0.69
C VAL A 455 37.69 -21.76 -1.19
N THR A 456 38.92 -21.74 -0.70
CA THR A 456 40.00 -22.61 -1.16
C THR A 456 40.31 -23.79 -0.24
N GLU A 457 39.84 -23.74 1.02
CA GLU A 457 40.12 -24.74 2.04
C GLU A 457 38.83 -25.31 2.66
N ALA A 458 38.80 -26.62 2.90
CA ALA A 458 37.59 -27.29 3.43
C ALA A 458 37.16 -26.79 4.81
N ARG A 459 38.11 -26.36 5.66
CA ARG A 459 37.83 -25.85 7.02
C ARG A 459 37.12 -24.50 7.05
N ASP A 460 37.17 -23.77 5.93
CA ASP A 460 36.57 -22.46 5.79
C ASP A 460 35.07 -22.52 5.46
N LEU A 461 34.51 -23.71 5.25
CA LEU A 461 33.08 -23.94 5.09
C LEU A 461 32.54 -24.69 6.31
N GLN A 462 31.39 -24.25 6.82
CA GLN A 462 30.65 -24.89 7.90
C GLN A 462 29.18 -25.01 7.51
N LEU A 463 28.59 -26.17 7.79
CA LEU A 463 27.14 -26.34 7.78
C LEU A 463 26.61 -26.05 9.18
N LEU A 464 25.65 -25.14 9.30
CA LEU A 464 25.07 -24.80 10.59
C LEU A 464 23.77 -25.59 10.77
N GLU A 465 23.68 -26.33 11.87
CA GLU A 465 22.47 -27.02 12.27
C GLU A 465 21.33 -26.00 12.49
N PRO A 466 20.06 -26.37 12.21
CA PRO A 466 18.94 -25.53 12.58
C PRO A 466 18.98 -25.28 14.08
N ALA A 467 18.74 -24.04 14.51
CA ALA A 467 18.54 -23.75 15.92
C ALA A 467 17.42 -24.69 16.42
N LYS A 468 17.71 -25.51 17.45
CA LYS A 468 16.66 -26.24 18.16
C LYS A 468 15.68 -25.17 18.65
N GLN A 469 14.45 -25.23 18.12
CA GLN A 469 13.36 -24.35 18.51
C GLN A 469 13.05 -24.48 20.00
#